data_AF-A0A812S5T5-F1
#
_entry.id   AF-A0A812S5T5-F1
#
_cell.length_a   1.000
_cell.length_b   1.000
_cell.length_c   1.000
_cell.angle_alpha   90.00
_cell.angle_beta   90.00
_cell.angle_gamma   90.00
#
_symmetry.space_group_name_H-M   'P 1'
#
loop_
_entity.id
_entity.type
_entity.pdbx_description
1 polymer ?
#
loop_
_entity_poly.entity_id
_entity_poly.type
_entity_poly.pdbx_seq_one_letter_code
_entity_poly.pdbx_strand_id
1 'polypeptide(L)'
;MAWSPAQPALAPKPVPDILKALYRTSLEAPEAFKAEYEATTSRILSILESFPLRREECETLEGENALHFAAGCGSLEVCQALLERHPELNLQEDPHGHTPLFWAVRHGLVGATQLLIRRGAASWHTDKRGLTALHWAAALGFARICSLLLAVPAARALKNQRCSRGWTPLHSSAYGGSAKCCSALLQANADVGLRTPQEWTALHLAAVKGHVEVLQILLPYCSTEVILALDYHGCSARDLAQEAGQSNAAEALQQPEDMHRHQARCWHQCCQKQPEVKLSDLLAAALHIEAPILEKVGRDAVELSCHIVDLQFRMSGYVVEVKHCGGPDGAAPARVYYARTVEQRKVELVEFLVPRVRSSGQAVWQQGERYKFRIRGCCERRLAPDPGAVRQASRRSKELASIEEEEEGYP
;
A
#
# COMPACT_ATOMS: atom_id res chain seq x y z
N MET A 1 -48.37 -59.56 -15.72
CA MET A 1 -48.07 -58.12 -15.69
C MET A 1 -47.03 -57.90 -14.61
N ALA A 2 -45.74 -57.87 -14.99
CA ALA A 2 -44.66 -57.56 -14.05
C ALA A 2 -44.61 -56.03 -13.91
N TRP A 3 -44.95 -55.54 -12.72
CA TRP A 3 -44.84 -54.13 -12.37
C TRP A 3 -43.36 -53.82 -12.22
N SER A 4 -42.79 -53.17 -13.24
CA SER A 4 -41.45 -52.60 -13.14
C SER A 4 -41.53 -51.32 -12.30
N PRO A 5 -40.83 -51.20 -11.17
CA PRO A 5 -40.79 -49.94 -10.45
C PRO A 5 -40.03 -48.94 -11.32
N ALA A 6 -40.72 -47.88 -11.74
CA ALA A 6 -40.09 -46.72 -12.34
C ALA A 6 -38.92 -46.31 -11.46
N GLN A 7 -37.72 -46.20 -12.05
CA GLN A 7 -36.56 -45.62 -11.38
C GLN A 7 -37.00 -44.29 -10.76
N PRO A 8 -36.74 -44.03 -9.47
CA PRO A 8 -37.05 -42.73 -8.90
C PRO A 8 -36.30 -41.69 -9.74
N ALA A 9 -37.04 -40.75 -10.32
CA ALA A 9 -36.46 -39.61 -11.01
C ALA A 9 -35.37 -39.04 -10.09
N LEU A 10 -34.11 -39.07 -10.55
CA LEU A 10 -32.97 -38.55 -9.80
C LEU A 10 -33.38 -37.16 -9.29
N ALA A 11 -33.46 -36.99 -7.97
CA ALA A 11 -33.75 -35.68 -7.38
C ALA A 11 -32.81 -34.65 -8.06
N PRO A 12 -33.32 -33.49 -8.49
CA PRO A 12 -32.48 -32.51 -9.17
C PRO A 12 -31.27 -32.24 -8.27
N LYS A 13 -30.07 -32.43 -8.82
CA LYS A 13 -28.84 -32.14 -8.07
C LYS A 13 -28.95 -30.73 -7.48
N PRO A 14 -28.56 -30.53 -6.22
CA PRO A 14 -28.55 -29.20 -5.61
C PRO A 14 -27.86 -28.20 -6.54
N VAL A 15 -28.43 -27.00 -6.70
CA VAL A 15 -27.83 -25.94 -7.54
C VAL A 15 -26.36 -25.67 -7.19
N PRO A 16 -25.93 -25.65 -5.91
CA PRO A 16 -24.51 -25.54 -5.57
C PRO A 16 -23.64 -26.64 -6.19
N ASP A 17 -24.11 -27.89 -6.25
CA ASP A 17 -23.33 -29.01 -6.80
C ASP A 17 -23.19 -28.93 -8.33
N ILE A 18 -24.23 -28.44 -9.01
CA ILE A 18 -24.18 -28.19 -10.46
C ILE A 18 -23.17 -27.09 -10.75
N LEU A 19 -23.24 -25.98 -10.01
CA LEU A 19 -22.30 -24.87 -10.15
C LEU A 19 -20.87 -25.27 -9.81
N LYS A 20 -20.68 -26.08 -8.78
CA LYS A 20 -19.38 -26.63 -8.39
C LYS A 20 -18.79 -27.53 -9.47
N ALA A 21 -19.60 -28.37 -10.09
CA ALA A 21 -19.16 -29.18 -11.23
C ALA A 21 -18.76 -28.29 -12.41
N LEU A 22 -19.59 -27.31 -12.77
CA LEU A 22 -19.29 -26.35 -13.84
C LEU A 22 -17.99 -25.58 -13.55
N TYR A 23 -17.78 -25.16 -12.31
CA TYR A 23 -16.57 -24.49 -11.87
C TYR A 23 -15.33 -25.40 -12.00
N ARG A 24 -15.41 -26.67 -11.58
CA ARG A 24 -14.32 -27.63 -11.80
C ARG A 24 -14.01 -27.80 -13.28
N THR A 25 -15.02 -27.95 -14.13
CA THR A 25 -14.83 -28.01 -15.59
C THR A 25 -14.14 -26.76 -16.12
N SER A 26 -14.43 -25.57 -15.57
CA SER A 26 -13.77 -24.32 -15.97
C SER A 26 -12.25 -24.34 -15.72
N LEU A 27 -11.81 -25.03 -14.66
CA LEU A 27 -10.40 -25.16 -14.30
C LEU A 27 -9.70 -26.29 -15.07
N GLU A 28 -10.38 -27.43 -15.25
CA GLU A 28 -9.78 -28.65 -15.82
C GLU A 28 -9.88 -28.71 -17.36
N ALA A 29 -10.98 -28.23 -17.94
CA ALA A 29 -11.28 -28.37 -19.38
C ALA A 29 -11.97 -27.11 -19.95
N PRO A 30 -11.20 -26.05 -20.29
CA PRO A 30 -11.75 -24.77 -20.74
C PRO A 30 -12.62 -24.84 -22.01
N GLU A 31 -12.35 -25.79 -22.92
CA GLU A 31 -13.16 -25.99 -24.13
C GLU A 31 -14.50 -26.64 -23.82
N ALA A 32 -14.51 -27.66 -22.95
CA ALA A 32 -15.73 -28.29 -22.48
C ALA A 32 -16.60 -27.30 -21.68
N PHE A 33 -15.95 -26.47 -20.83
CA PHE A 33 -16.63 -25.40 -20.11
C PHE A 33 -17.37 -24.46 -21.07
N LYS A 34 -16.72 -23.96 -22.13
CA LYS A 34 -17.38 -23.08 -23.11
C LYS A 34 -18.59 -23.73 -23.78
N ALA A 35 -18.51 -25.02 -24.10
CA ALA A 35 -19.61 -25.75 -24.73
C ALA A 35 -20.79 -25.97 -23.78
N GLU A 36 -20.53 -26.26 -22.50
CA GLU A 36 -21.56 -26.59 -21.51
C GLU A 36 -22.11 -25.38 -20.77
N TYR A 37 -21.39 -24.25 -20.78
CA TYR A 37 -21.68 -23.08 -19.96
C TYR A 37 -23.10 -22.54 -20.18
N GLU A 38 -23.50 -22.27 -21.42
CA GLU A 38 -24.81 -21.68 -21.73
C GLU A 38 -25.97 -22.62 -21.37
N ALA A 39 -25.82 -23.90 -21.72
CA ALA A 39 -26.82 -24.93 -21.43
C ALA A 39 -26.97 -25.15 -19.92
N THR A 40 -25.86 -25.19 -19.19
CA THR A 40 -25.84 -25.38 -17.73
C THR A 40 -26.38 -24.15 -17.01
N THR A 41 -26.00 -22.94 -17.45
CA THR A 41 -26.51 -21.67 -16.92
C THR A 41 -28.03 -21.58 -17.10
N SER A 42 -28.54 -21.89 -18.30
CA SER A 42 -29.98 -21.91 -18.59
C SER A 42 -30.73 -22.92 -17.72
N ARG A 43 -30.15 -24.12 -17.53
CA ARG A 43 -30.69 -25.14 -16.64
C ARG A 43 -30.75 -24.65 -15.19
N ILE A 44 -29.70 -24.00 -14.69
CA ILE A 44 -29.67 -23.45 -13.32
C ILE A 44 -30.74 -22.38 -13.15
N LEU A 45 -30.87 -21.45 -14.10
CA LEU A 45 -31.90 -20.40 -14.05
C LEU A 45 -33.31 -20.99 -14.02
N SER A 46 -33.59 -21.99 -14.86
CA SER A 46 -34.88 -22.71 -14.84
C SER A 46 -35.15 -23.40 -13.50
N ILE A 47 -34.14 -24.02 -12.88
CA ILE A 47 -34.27 -24.61 -11.54
C ILE A 47 -34.57 -23.52 -10.51
N LEU A 48 -33.88 -22.39 -10.56
CA LEU A 48 -34.13 -21.26 -9.66
C LEU A 48 -35.55 -20.72 -9.86
N GLU A 49 -36.04 -20.55 -11.08
CA GLU A 49 -37.41 -20.08 -11.35
C GLU A 49 -38.49 -21.05 -10.83
N SER A 50 -38.29 -22.35 -11.01
CA SER A 50 -39.27 -23.38 -10.63
C SER A 50 -39.24 -23.75 -9.14
N PHE A 51 -38.08 -23.71 -8.51
CA PHE A 51 -37.88 -24.09 -7.12
C PHE A 51 -37.10 -22.98 -6.38
N PRO A 52 -37.79 -22.12 -5.60
CA PRO A 52 -37.10 -21.14 -4.78
C PRO A 52 -36.32 -21.86 -3.67
N LEU A 53 -35.00 -21.96 -3.87
CA LEU A 53 -34.09 -22.56 -2.90
C LEU A 53 -34.19 -21.84 -1.56
N ARG A 54 -34.25 -22.61 -0.47
CA ARG A 54 -34.02 -22.07 0.87
C ARG A 54 -32.54 -21.72 1.02
N ARG A 55 -32.22 -20.78 1.91
CA ARG A 55 -30.83 -20.35 2.17
C ARG A 55 -29.89 -21.54 2.42
N GLU A 56 -30.32 -22.50 3.23
CA GLU A 56 -29.56 -23.71 3.59
C GLU A 56 -29.25 -24.61 2.38
N GLU A 57 -30.06 -24.52 1.32
CA GLU A 57 -29.89 -25.29 0.08
C GLU A 57 -28.96 -24.57 -0.92
N CYS A 58 -28.51 -23.35 -0.59
CA CYS A 58 -27.53 -22.59 -1.36
C CYS A 58 -26.09 -22.85 -0.92
N GLU A 59 -25.83 -23.76 0.03
CA GLU A 59 -24.50 -24.05 0.56
C GLU A 59 -24.08 -25.49 0.25
N THR A 60 -22.80 -25.70 -0.03
CA THR A 60 -22.20 -27.03 -0.13
C THR A 60 -21.87 -27.56 1.28
N LEU A 61 -21.70 -28.87 1.39
CA LEU A 61 -21.18 -29.50 2.62
C LEU A 61 -19.76 -29.04 2.98
N GLU A 62 -19.02 -28.50 2.02
CA GLU A 62 -17.67 -27.97 2.22
C GLU A 62 -17.69 -26.52 2.71
N GLY A 63 -18.83 -25.81 2.69
CA GLY A 63 -18.98 -24.46 3.23
C GLY A 63 -18.93 -23.35 2.19
N GLU A 64 -18.79 -23.66 0.90
CA GLU A 64 -18.99 -22.68 -0.17
C GLU A 64 -20.48 -22.52 -0.49
N ASN A 65 -20.93 -21.29 -0.67
CA ASN A 65 -22.26 -21.05 -1.22
C ASN A 65 -22.30 -21.05 -2.76
N ALA A 66 -23.49 -21.18 -3.33
CA ALA A 66 -23.75 -21.15 -4.77
C ALA A 66 -23.19 -19.89 -5.45
N LEU A 67 -23.20 -18.75 -4.74
CA LEU A 67 -22.70 -17.50 -5.27
C LEU A 67 -21.17 -17.50 -5.46
N HIS A 68 -20.40 -18.22 -4.63
CA HIS A 68 -18.96 -18.40 -4.85
C HIS A 68 -18.67 -19.03 -6.22
N PHE A 69 -19.34 -20.14 -6.52
CA PHE A 69 -19.17 -20.84 -7.80
C PHE A 69 -19.71 -20.03 -8.98
N ALA A 70 -20.89 -19.41 -8.84
CA ALA A 70 -21.44 -18.55 -9.91
C ALA A 70 -20.52 -17.36 -10.21
N ALA A 71 -19.95 -16.75 -9.16
CA ALA A 71 -18.97 -15.67 -9.28
C ALA A 71 -17.66 -16.15 -9.93
N GLY A 72 -17.18 -17.35 -9.56
CA GLY A 72 -15.99 -17.98 -10.13
C GLY A 72 -16.15 -18.44 -11.58
N CYS A 73 -17.37 -18.76 -12.01
CA CYS A 73 -17.70 -19.07 -13.41
C CYS A 73 -18.05 -17.81 -14.23
N GLY A 74 -18.22 -16.65 -13.58
CA GLY A 74 -18.60 -15.39 -14.23
C GLY A 74 -20.05 -15.31 -14.71
N SER A 75 -20.94 -16.20 -14.23
CA SER A 75 -22.36 -16.25 -14.62
C SER A 75 -23.13 -15.10 -13.97
N LEU A 76 -23.25 -13.98 -14.68
CA LEU A 76 -23.87 -12.75 -14.17
C LEU A 76 -25.35 -12.95 -13.86
N GLU A 77 -26.07 -13.66 -14.71
CA GLU A 77 -27.49 -13.93 -14.61
C GLU A 77 -27.79 -14.79 -13.36
N VAL A 78 -26.98 -15.84 -13.15
CA VAL A 78 -27.10 -16.69 -11.96
C VAL A 78 -26.73 -15.90 -10.70
N CYS A 79 -25.67 -15.09 -10.74
CA CYS A 79 -25.34 -14.21 -9.62
C CYS A 79 -26.49 -13.26 -9.28
N GLN A 80 -27.11 -12.65 -10.30
CA GLN A 80 -28.25 -11.75 -10.12
C GLN A 80 -29.44 -12.46 -9.49
N ALA A 81 -29.83 -13.62 -10.02
CA ALA A 81 -30.95 -14.41 -9.56
C ALA A 81 -30.76 -14.90 -8.10
N LEU A 82 -29.54 -15.30 -7.73
CA LEU A 82 -29.20 -15.68 -6.36
C LEU A 82 -29.30 -14.47 -5.42
N LEU A 83 -28.69 -13.34 -5.79
CA LEU A 83 -28.65 -12.12 -4.97
C LEU A 83 -29.99 -11.41 -4.83
N GLU A 84 -30.92 -11.60 -5.76
CA GLU A 84 -32.29 -11.05 -5.65
C GLU A 84 -33.11 -11.73 -4.57
N ARG A 85 -32.78 -12.97 -4.22
CA ARG A 85 -33.50 -13.76 -3.23
C ARG A 85 -32.75 -13.83 -1.90
N HIS A 86 -31.44 -14.00 -1.97
CA HIS A 86 -30.55 -14.20 -0.81
C HIS A 86 -29.35 -13.24 -0.89
N PRO A 87 -29.52 -11.92 -0.66
CA PRO A 87 -28.44 -10.94 -0.70
C PRO A 87 -27.27 -11.24 0.27
N GLU A 88 -27.57 -11.92 1.38
CA GLU A 88 -26.60 -12.30 2.41
C GLU A 88 -25.50 -13.24 1.91
N LEU A 89 -25.74 -13.98 0.83
CA LEU A 89 -24.73 -14.84 0.20
C LEU A 89 -23.49 -14.06 -0.24
N ASN A 90 -23.63 -12.75 -0.50
CA ASN A 90 -22.55 -11.86 -0.93
C ASN A 90 -21.53 -11.55 0.18
N LEU A 91 -21.87 -11.83 1.43
CA LEU A 91 -21.05 -11.54 2.61
C LEU A 91 -20.47 -12.80 3.26
N GLN A 92 -21.01 -13.97 2.90
CA GLN A 92 -20.55 -15.23 3.45
C GLN A 92 -19.15 -15.58 2.94
N GLU A 93 -18.37 -16.17 3.83
CA GLU A 93 -17.02 -16.63 3.57
C GLU A 93 -17.01 -18.15 3.34
N ASP A 94 -16.16 -18.60 2.42
CA ASP A 94 -15.77 -19.99 2.29
C ASP A 94 -14.83 -20.42 3.45
N PRO A 95 -14.47 -21.72 3.57
CA PRO A 95 -13.55 -22.19 4.60
C PRO A 95 -12.14 -21.58 4.55
N HIS A 96 -11.77 -20.87 3.48
CA HIS A 96 -10.50 -20.16 3.34
C HIS A 96 -10.61 -18.66 3.68
N GLY A 97 -11.81 -18.19 4.03
CA GLY A 97 -12.10 -16.79 4.34
C GLY A 97 -12.34 -15.93 3.09
N HIS A 98 -12.57 -16.54 1.92
CA HIS A 98 -12.88 -15.83 0.69
C HIS A 98 -14.38 -15.63 0.56
N THR A 99 -14.80 -14.40 0.23
CA THR A 99 -16.19 -14.12 -0.17
C THR A 99 -16.38 -14.36 -1.68
N PRO A 100 -17.61 -14.33 -2.22
CA PRO A 100 -17.82 -14.45 -3.67
C PRO A 100 -17.08 -13.38 -4.48
N LEU A 101 -16.84 -12.20 -3.89
CA LEU A 101 -16.03 -11.15 -4.52
C LEU A 101 -14.58 -11.61 -4.74
N PHE A 102 -13.98 -12.32 -3.78
CA PHE A 102 -12.63 -12.87 -3.94
C PHE A 102 -12.58 -13.88 -5.08
N TRP A 103 -13.59 -14.73 -5.23
CA TRP A 103 -13.68 -15.71 -6.32
C TRP A 103 -13.73 -15.02 -7.69
N ALA A 104 -14.58 -13.99 -7.85
CA ALA A 104 -14.62 -13.20 -9.08
C ALA A 104 -13.29 -12.50 -9.38
N VAL A 105 -12.65 -11.94 -8.34
CA VAL A 105 -11.37 -11.22 -8.47
C VAL A 105 -10.22 -12.17 -8.84
N ARG A 106 -10.15 -13.35 -8.21
CA ARG A 106 -9.13 -14.38 -8.46
C ARG A 106 -9.09 -14.82 -9.93
N HIS A 107 -10.25 -14.85 -10.59
CA HIS A 107 -10.38 -15.26 -11.98
C HIS A 107 -10.43 -14.09 -12.98
N GLY A 108 -10.22 -12.85 -12.53
CA GLY A 108 -10.19 -11.69 -13.41
C GLY A 108 -11.56 -11.31 -13.99
N LEU A 109 -12.66 -11.76 -13.38
CA LEU A 109 -14.01 -11.63 -13.91
C LEU A 109 -14.59 -10.25 -13.58
N VAL A 110 -14.30 -9.28 -14.46
CA VAL A 110 -14.67 -7.87 -14.29
C VAL A 110 -16.19 -7.68 -14.11
N GLY A 111 -17.00 -8.37 -14.92
CA GLY A 111 -18.46 -8.25 -14.85
C GLY A 111 -19.04 -8.73 -13.51
N ALA A 112 -18.59 -9.91 -13.07
CA ALA A 112 -19.02 -10.50 -11.79
C ALA A 112 -18.55 -9.62 -10.62
N THR A 113 -17.30 -9.16 -10.65
CA THR A 113 -16.75 -8.24 -9.66
C THR A 113 -17.60 -6.97 -9.56
N GLN A 114 -17.94 -6.35 -10.70
CA GLN A 114 -18.74 -5.13 -10.72
C GLN A 114 -20.16 -5.36 -10.19
N LEU A 115 -20.79 -6.48 -10.55
CA LEU A 115 -22.11 -6.86 -10.05
C LEU A 115 -22.10 -7.04 -8.54
N LEU A 116 -21.16 -7.82 -8.01
CA LEU A 116 -21.06 -8.14 -6.58
C LEU A 116 -20.84 -6.86 -5.75
N ILE A 117 -19.95 -5.97 -6.21
CA ILE A 117 -19.73 -4.65 -5.58
C ILE A 117 -21.03 -3.84 -5.56
N ARG A 118 -21.76 -3.74 -6.69
CA ARG A 118 -23.03 -3.01 -6.75
C ARG A 118 -24.11 -3.60 -5.83
N ARG A 119 -24.07 -4.91 -5.59
CA ARG A 119 -24.98 -5.64 -4.71
C ARG A 119 -24.47 -5.73 -3.27
N GLY A 120 -23.53 -4.86 -2.87
CA GLY A 120 -23.13 -4.69 -1.47
C GLY A 120 -22.05 -5.67 -0.98
N ALA A 121 -21.21 -6.22 -1.86
CA ALA A 121 -20.11 -7.08 -1.43
C ALA A 121 -19.17 -6.37 -0.46
N ALA A 122 -18.65 -7.09 0.53
CA ALA A 122 -17.68 -6.59 1.50
C ALA A 122 -16.30 -6.38 0.85
N SER A 123 -16.15 -5.30 0.09
CA SER A 123 -14.89 -4.92 -0.57
C SER A 123 -13.75 -4.58 0.39
N TRP A 124 -14.07 -4.43 1.68
CA TRP A 124 -13.13 -4.23 2.77
C TRP A 124 -12.65 -5.54 3.42
N HIS A 125 -13.28 -6.67 3.10
CA HIS A 125 -12.96 -7.96 3.71
C HIS A 125 -11.54 -8.42 3.38
N THR A 126 -10.96 -9.21 4.28
CA THR A 126 -9.65 -9.82 4.12
C THR A 126 -9.73 -11.33 4.27
N ASP A 127 -8.99 -12.06 3.45
CA ASP A 127 -8.82 -13.50 3.62
C ASP A 127 -8.02 -13.84 4.90
N LYS A 128 -7.82 -15.13 5.17
CA LYS A 128 -7.05 -15.62 6.33
C LYS A 128 -5.60 -15.12 6.40
N ARG A 129 -5.05 -14.59 5.30
CA ARG A 129 -3.70 -14.01 5.22
C ARG A 129 -3.73 -12.49 5.35
N GLY A 130 -4.88 -11.88 5.60
CA GLY A 130 -5.05 -10.43 5.66
C GLY A 130 -5.00 -9.77 4.27
N LEU A 131 -5.13 -10.53 3.18
CA LEU A 131 -5.18 -9.96 1.83
C LEU A 131 -6.59 -9.50 1.51
N THR A 132 -6.73 -8.26 1.07
CA THR A 132 -7.98 -7.72 0.52
C THR A 132 -8.14 -8.11 -0.94
N ALA A 133 -9.35 -7.98 -1.49
CA ALA A 133 -9.59 -8.09 -2.93
C ALA A 133 -8.64 -7.20 -3.77
N LEU A 134 -8.24 -6.04 -3.25
CA LEU A 134 -7.31 -5.13 -3.91
C LEU A 134 -5.89 -5.71 -3.99
N HIS A 135 -5.43 -6.47 -2.98
CA HIS A 135 -4.15 -7.17 -3.04
C HIS A 135 -4.15 -8.24 -4.15
N TRP A 136 -5.22 -9.04 -4.23
CA TRP A 136 -5.37 -10.08 -5.24
C TRP A 136 -5.40 -9.49 -6.66
N ALA A 137 -6.22 -8.46 -6.89
CA ALA A 137 -6.29 -7.78 -8.18
C ALA A 137 -4.94 -7.14 -8.58
N ALA A 138 -4.19 -6.62 -7.59
CA ALA A 138 -2.87 -6.04 -7.81
C ALA A 138 -1.84 -7.11 -8.18
N ALA A 139 -1.75 -8.21 -7.42
CA ALA A 139 -0.82 -9.31 -7.65
C ALA A 139 -1.05 -10.01 -9.00
N LEU A 140 -2.31 -10.28 -9.34
CA LEU A 140 -2.69 -10.95 -10.59
C LEU A 140 -2.71 -10.01 -11.80
N GLY A 141 -2.45 -8.72 -11.59
CA GLY A 141 -2.38 -7.72 -12.65
C GLY A 141 -3.71 -7.35 -13.31
N PHE A 142 -4.84 -7.61 -12.64
CA PHE A 142 -6.18 -7.26 -13.12
C PHE A 142 -6.48 -5.76 -12.94
N ALA A 143 -5.82 -4.93 -13.73
CA ALA A 143 -5.88 -3.47 -13.63
C ALA A 143 -7.31 -2.91 -13.65
N ARG A 144 -8.21 -3.49 -14.46
CA ARG A 144 -9.61 -3.03 -14.53
C ARG A 144 -10.38 -3.31 -13.23
N ILE A 145 -10.11 -4.44 -12.58
CA ILE A 145 -10.67 -4.77 -11.27
C ILE A 145 -10.02 -3.88 -10.19
N CYS A 146 -8.70 -3.68 -10.24
CA CYS A 146 -8.00 -2.78 -9.34
C CYS A 146 -8.61 -1.37 -9.36
N SER A 147 -8.85 -0.80 -10.55
CA SER A 147 -9.52 0.49 -10.70
C SER A 147 -10.97 0.49 -10.21
N LEU A 148 -11.73 -0.59 -10.44
CA LEU A 148 -13.09 -0.73 -9.91
C LEU A 148 -13.10 -0.71 -8.37
N LEU A 149 -12.21 -1.46 -7.73
CA LEU A 149 -12.07 -1.50 -6.28
C LEU A 149 -11.64 -0.15 -5.72
N LEU A 150 -10.68 0.54 -6.35
CA LEU A 150 -10.24 1.88 -5.95
C LEU A 150 -11.29 2.97 -6.12
N ALA A 151 -12.32 2.74 -6.95
CA ALA A 151 -13.47 3.63 -7.06
C ALA A 151 -14.48 3.43 -5.91
N VAL A 152 -14.41 2.32 -5.17
CA VAL A 152 -15.24 2.06 -3.99
C VAL A 152 -14.58 2.66 -2.75
N PRO A 153 -15.23 3.57 -2.01
CA PRO A 153 -14.61 4.24 -0.86
C PRO A 153 -14.04 3.28 0.20
N ALA A 154 -14.78 2.21 0.52
CA ALA A 154 -14.37 1.21 1.51
C ALA A 154 -13.09 0.46 1.11
N ALA A 155 -12.98 0.01 -0.14
CA ALA A 155 -11.76 -0.63 -0.62
C ALA A 155 -10.60 0.37 -0.83
N ARG A 156 -10.89 1.60 -1.29
CA ARG A 156 -9.88 2.65 -1.43
C ARG A 156 -9.23 3.03 -0.10
N ALA A 157 -9.97 3.01 1.00
CA ALA A 157 -9.43 3.25 2.34
C ALA A 157 -8.34 2.23 2.71
N LEU A 158 -8.38 1.02 2.13
CA LEU A 158 -7.44 -0.07 2.35
C LEU A 158 -6.29 -0.14 1.33
N LYS A 159 -6.10 0.88 0.49
CA LYS A 159 -5.00 0.93 -0.51
C LYS A 159 -3.59 0.80 0.09
N ASN A 160 -3.44 1.08 1.39
CA ASN A 160 -2.20 0.95 2.17
C ASN A 160 -2.30 -0.15 3.25
N GLN A 161 -3.39 -0.93 3.27
CA GLN A 161 -3.57 -2.01 4.23
C GLN A 161 -2.44 -3.03 4.07
N ARG A 162 -1.90 -3.50 5.19
CA ARG A 162 -0.85 -4.50 5.22
C ARG A 162 -1.45 -5.87 5.48
N CYS A 163 -1.10 -6.87 4.67
CA CYS A 163 -1.42 -8.27 4.94
C CYS A 163 -0.52 -8.85 6.04
N SER A 164 -0.67 -10.13 6.38
CA SER A 164 0.12 -10.81 7.41
C SER A 164 1.63 -10.80 7.15
N ARG A 165 2.05 -10.75 5.86
CA ARG A 165 3.46 -10.56 5.45
C ARG A 165 3.92 -9.11 5.47
N GLY A 166 3.03 -8.20 5.88
CA GLY A 166 3.26 -6.77 5.86
C GLY A 166 3.28 -6.13 4.48
N TRP A 167 2.87 -6.86 3.42
CA TRP A 167 2.76 -6.33 2.06
C TRP A 167 1.50 -5.47 1.92
N THR A 168 1.60 -4.42 1.12
CA THR A 168 0.45 -3.60 0.69
C THR A 168 0.03 -3.99 -0.71
N PRO A 169 -1.12 -3.53 -1.23
CA PRO A 169 -1.50 -3.76 -2.63
C PRO A 169 -0.42 -3.28 -3.62
N LEU A 170 0.31 -2.20 -3.31
CA LEU A 170 1.40 -1.71 -4.16
C LEU A 170 2.60 -2.68 -4.18
N HIS A 171 2.92 -3.31 -3.04
CA HIS A 171 3.90 -4.40 -3.00
C HIS A 171 3.43 -5.58 -3.86
N SER A 172 2.15 -5.96 -3.74
CA SER A 172 1.56 -7.04 -4.54
C SER A 172 1.63 -6.76 -6.05
N SER A 173 1.28 -5.56 -6.52
CA SER A 173 1.40 -5.21 -7.95
C SER A 173 2.84 -5.12 -8.42
N ALA A 174 3.76 -4.70 -7.55
CA ALA A 174 5.17 -4.65 -7.87
C ALA A 174 5.79 -6.04 -7.99
N TYR A 175 5.39 -6.98 -7.12
CA TYR A 175 5.77 -8.38 -7.21
C TYR A 175 5.22 -9.06 -8.47
N GLY A 176 3.92 -8.84 -8.77
CA GLY A 176 3.25 -9.39 -9.95
C GLY A 176 3.59 -8.70 -11.27
N GLY A 177 4.43 -7.67 -11.26
CA GLY A 177 4.88 -6.97 -12.48
C GLY A 177 3.81 -6.12 -13.18
N SER A 178 2.68 -5.83 -12.52
CA SER A 178 1.58 -5.11 -13.17
C SER A 178 1.76 -3.59 -13.11
N ALA A 179 2.43 -3.05 -14.13
CA ALA A 179 2.59 -1.62 -14.38
C ALA A 179 1.27 -0.82 -14.28
N LYS A 180 0.19 -1.36 -14.84
CA LYS A 180 -1.14 -0.73 -14.83
C LYS A 180 -1.76 -0.70 -13.43
N CYS A 181 -1.65 -1.78 -12.65
CA CYS A 181 -2.10 -1.79 -11.26
C CYS A 181 -1.29 -0.82 -10.40
N CYS A 182 0.03 -0.79 -10.55
CA CYS A 182 0.90 0.19 -9.87
C CYS A 182 0.45 1.62 -10.17
N SER A 183 0.21 1.94 -11.45
CA SER A 183 -0.27 3.28 -11.86
C SER A 183 -1.61 3.64 -11.20
N ALA A 184 -2.58 2.72 -11.20
CA ALA A 184 -3.88 2.95 -10.58
C ALA A 184 -3.76 3.20 -9.06
N LEU A 185 -2.93 2.43 -8.37
CA LEU A 185 -2.68 2.59 -6.93
C LEU A 185 -1.98 3.92 -6.61
N LEU A 186 -0.97 4.31 -7.39
CA LEU A 186 -0.27 5.58 -7.23
C LEU A 186 -1.19 6.78 -7.49
N GLN A 187 -2.04 6.72 -8.53
CA GLN A 187 -3.08 7.72 -8.79
C GLN A 187 -4.11 7.82 -7.66
N ALA A 188 -4.33 6.73 -6.92
CA ALA A 188 -5.15 6.73 -5.71
C ALA A 188 -4.39 7.22 -4.45
N ASN A 189 -3.15 7.69 -4.60
CA ASN A 189 -2.23 8.10 -3.53
C ASN A 189 -1.88 6.95 -2.57
N ALA A 190 -1.60 5.75 -3.10
CA ALA A 190 -0.95 4.70 -2.32
C ALA A 190 0.46 5.15 -1.89
N ASP A 191 0.85 4.80 -0.67
CA ASP A 191 2.14 5.21 -0.10
C ASP A 191 3.26 4.27 -0.60
N VAL A 192 4.17 4.84 -1.40
CA VAL A 192 5.31 4.14 -1.99
C VAL A 192 6.45 3.89 -1.01
N GLY A 193 6.46 4.58 0.13
CA GLY A 193 7.51 4.48 1.14
C GLY A 193 7.27 3.42 2.20
N LEU A 194 6.11 2.74 2.19
CA LEU A 194 5.82 1.67 3.12
C LEU A 194 6.78 0.49 2.93
N ARG A 195 7.19 -0.10 4.05
CA ARG A 195 8.18 -1.17 4.10
C ARG A 195 7.62 -2.43 4.73
N THR A 196 7.94 -3.60 4.21
CA THR A 196 7.65 -4.91 4.83
C THR A 196 8.48 -5.13 6.11
N PRO A 197 8.25 -6.19 6.89
CA PRO A 197 9.10 -6.52 8.05
C PRO A 197 10.57 -6.78 7.69
N GLN A 198 10.85 -7.13 6.43
CA GLN A 198 12.20 -7.28 5.88
C GLN A 198 12.79 -5.94 5.41
N GLU A 199 12.14 -4.82 5.73
CA GLU A 199 12.47 -3.47 5.27
C GLU A 199 12.35 -3.27 3.75
N TRP A 200 11.67 -4.18 3.04
CA TRP A 200 11.51 -4.09 1.58
C TRP A 200 10.42 -3.09 1.20
N THR A 201 10.70 -2.29 0.19
CA THR A 201 9.71 -1.42 -0.48
C THR A 201 9.19 -2.09 -1.76
N ALA A 202 8.16 -1.51 -2.38
CA ALA A 202 7.70 -1.94 -3.69
C ALA A 202 8.82 -1.91 -4.77
N LEU A 203 9.80 -0.99 -4.66
CA LEU A 203 10.97 -0.97 -5.55
C LEU A 203 11.82 -2.24 -5.40
N HIS A 204 12.06 -2.72 -4.18
CA HIS A 204 12.86 -3.93 -3.95
C HIS A 204 12.21 -5.15 -4.63
N LEU A 205 10.88 -5.31 -4.47
CA LEU A 205 10.14 -6.41 -5.08
C LEU A 205 10.17 -6.37 -6.61
N ALA A 206 9.93 -5.20 -7.21
CA ALA A 206 10.00 -5.03 -8.66
C ALA A 206 11.43 -5.26 -9.19
N ALA A 207 12.46 -4.89 -8.42
CA ALA A 207 13.85 -5.07 -8.78
C ALA A 207 14.27 -6.54 -8.78
N VAL A 208 13.94 -7.28 -7.72
CA VAL A 208 14.21 -8.73 -7.60
C VAL A 208 13.51 -9.53 -8.70
N LYS A 209 12.26 -9.22 -9.02
CA LYS A 209 11.51 -9.91 -10.09
C LYS A 209 11.82 -9.38 -11.51
N GLY A 210 12.67 -8.35 -11.64
CA GLY A 210 13.10 -7.83 -12.94
C GLY A 210 12.06 -6.98 -13.68
N HIS A 211 11.04 -6.47 -13.00
CA HIS A 211 9.91 -5.75 -13.61
C HIS A 211 10.25 -4.29 -13.93
N VAL A 212 11.01 -4.07 -15.01
CA VAL A 212 11.54 -2.75 -15.42
C VAL A 212 10.43 -1.71 -15.62
N GLU A 213 9.31 -2.07 -16.26
CA GLU A 213 8.18 -1.15 -16.47
C GLU A 213 7.58 -0.66 -15.15
N VAL A 214 7.50 -1.53 -14.14
CA VAL A 214 7.04 -1.14 -12.80
C VAL A 214 8.03 -0.18 -12.15
N LEU A 215 9.33 -0.44 -12.26
CA LEU A 215 10.36 0.46 -11.73
C LEU A 215 10.25 1.86 -12.35
N GLN A 216 10.08 1.94 -13.66
CA GLN A 216 9.91 3.21 -14.38
C GLN A 216 8.66 3.99 -13.91
N ILE A 217 7.59 3.29 -13.51
CA ILE A 217 6.38 3.91 -12.97
C ILE A 217 6.55 4.33 -11.52
N LEU A 218 7.26 3.55 -10.70
CA LEU A 218 7.46 3.85 -9.27
C LEU A 218 8.45 4.98 -9.04
N LEU A 219 9.57 5.00 -9.76
CA LEU A 219 10.70 5.91 -9.52
C LEU A 219 10.30 7.40 -9.45
N PRO A 220 9.45 7.94 -10.36
CA PRO A 220 9.02 9.34 -10.30
C PRO A 220 8.23 9.70 -9.03
N TYR A 221 7.62 8.73 -8.36
CA TYR A 221 6.85 8.93 -7.13
C TYR A 221 7.71 8.70 -5.86
N CYS A 222 8.91 8.14 -6.02
CA CYS A 222 9.78 7.81 -4.89
C CYS A 222 10.61 9.01 -4.45
N SER A 223 10.71 9.21 -3.13
CA SER A 223 11.68 10.13 -2.55
C SER A 223 13.08 9.53 -2.54
N THR A 224 14.10 10.35 -2.28
CA THR A 224 15.49 9.87 -2.09
C THR A 224 15.60 8.79 -1.02
N GLU A 225 14.83 8.87 0.07
CA GLU A 225 14.81 7.86 1.14
C GLU A 225 14.32 6.50 0.63
N VAL A 226 13.36 6.49 -0.30
CA VAL A 226 12.75 5.27 -0.85
C VAL A 226 13.65 4.65 -1.92
N ILE A 227 14.25 5.47 -2.79
CA ILE A 227 15.19 5.00 -3.82
C ILE A 227 16.45 4.42 -3.19
N LEU A 228 16.97 5.06 -2.14
CA LEU A 228 18.15 4.61 -1.40
C LEU A 228 17.81 3.74 -0.19
N ALA A 229 16.56 3.26 -0.10
CA ALA A 229 16.14 2.38 0.97
C ALA A 229 16.99 1.10 0.92
N LEU A 230 17.43 0.67 2.09
CA LEU A 230 18.11 -0.59 2.28
C LEU A 230 17.16 -1.55 2.99
N ASP A 231 17.27 -2.81 2.64
CA ASP A 231 16.63 -3.89 3.37
C ASP A 231 17.34 -4.19 4.70
N TYR A 232 16.88 -5.23 5.39
CA TYR A 232 17.44 -5.64 6.67
C TYR A 232 18.89 -6.17 6.57
N HIS A 233 19.34 -6.59 5.37
CA HIS A 233 20.71 -7.02 5.10
C HIS A 233 21.63 -5.86 4.67
N GLY A 234 21.06 -4.67 4.47
CA GLY A 234 21.79 -3.49 3.99
C GLY A 234 21.91 -3.41 2.46
N CYS A 235 21.15 -4.21 1.70
CA CYS A 235 21.13 -4.20 0.23
C CYS A 235 20.10 -3.19 -0.28
N SER A 236 20.45 -2.42 -1.33
CA SER A 236 19.47 -1.60 -2.04
C SER A 236 18.67 -2.42 -3.05
N ALA A 237 17.59 -1.84 -3.59
CA ALA A 237 16.83 -2.45 -4.67
C ALA A 237 17.73 -2.80 -5.88
N ARG A 238 18.71 -1.95 -6.23
CA ARG A 238 19.67 -2.26 -7.29
C ARG A 238 20.56 -3.44 -6.95
N ASP A 239 21.08 -3.50 -5.73
CA ASP A 239 21.95 -4.60 -5.28
C ASP A 239 21.19 -5.93 -5.39
N LEU A 240 19.94 -5.96 -4.93
CA LEU A 240 19.07 -7.14 -5.04
C LEU A 240 18.75 -7.52 -6.49
N ALA A 241 18.54 -6.55 -7.39
CA ALA A 241 18.39 -6.85 -8.82
C ALA A 241 19.64 -7.50 -9.42
N GLN A 242 20.83 -7.06 -9.02
CA GLN A 242 22.08 -7.68 -9.48
C GLN A 242 22.25 -9.09 -8.92
N GLU A 243 21.96 -9.29 -7.63
CA GLU A 243 22.00 -10.61 -6.98
C GLU A 243 21.03 -11.60 -7.63
N ALA A 244 19.85 -11.13 -8.03
CA ALA A 244 18.84 -11.93 -8.74
C ALA A 244 19.12 -12.10 -10.26
N GLY A 245 20.24 -11.58 -10.78
CA GLY A 245 20.59 -11.67 -12.20
C GLY A 245 19.76 -10.77 -13.14
N GLN A 246 19.01 -9.82 -12.59
CA GLN A 246 18.12 -8.91 -13.32
C GLN A 246 18.86 -7.66 -13.82
N SER A 247 19.76 -7.84 -14.79
CA SER A 247 20.63 -6.78 -15.32
C SER A 247 19.88 -5.51 -15.77
N ASN A 248 18.76 -5.66 -16.47
CA ASN A 248 17.98 -4.52 -16.97
C ASN A 248 17.34 -3.72 -15.83
N ALA A 249 16.88 -4.39 -14.77
CA ALA A 249 16.32 -3.74 -13.59
C ALA A 249 17.40 -3.01 -12.79
N ALA A 250 18.59 -3.62 -12.64
CA ALA A 250 19.74 -2.97 -12.02
C ALA A 250 20.20 -1.72 -12.80
N GLU A 251 20.21 -1.78 -14.13
CA GLU A 251 20.53 -0.63 -14.98
C GLU A 251 19.49 0.49 -14.86
N ALA A 252 18.20 0.14 -14.85
CA ALA A 252 17.12 1.12 -14.65
C ALA A 252 17.21 1.86 -13.30
N LEU A 253 17.74 1.21 -12.26
CA LEU A 253 17.94 1.78 -10.93
C LEU A 253 19.27 2.53 -10.77
N GLN A 254 20.27 2.23 -11.59
CA GLN A 254 21.60 2.81 -11.47
C GLN A 254 21.61 4.35 -11.55
N GLN A 255 21.04 4.90 -12.62
CA GLN A 255 21.05 6.36 -12.82
C GLN A 255 20.29 7.11 -11.70
N PRO A 256 19.07 6.72 -11.30
CA PRO A 256 18.39 7.29 -10.15
C PRO A 256 19.19 7.20 -8.85
N GLU A 257 19.74 6.03 -8.52
CA GLU A 257 20.52 5.85 -7.30
C GLU A 257 21.77 6.73 -7.29
N ASP A 258 22.55 6.75 -8.37
CA ASP A 258 23.80 7.52 -8.45
C ASP A 258 23.52 9.03 -8.35
N MET A 259 22.48 9.51 -9.03
CA MET A 259 21.99 10.88 -8.94
C MET A 259 21.64 11.26 -7.49
N HIS A 260 20.82 10.44 -6.84
CA HIS A 260 20.38 10.70 -5.46
C HIS A 260 21.51 10.56 -4.44
N ARG A 261 22.44 9.60 -4.62
CA ARG A 261 23.66 9.49 -3.80
C ARG A 261 24.58 10.68 -3.99
N HIS A 262 24.68 11.24 -5.20
CA HIS A 262 25.46 12.45 -5.46
C HIS A 262 24.81 13.66 -4.78
N GLN A 263 23.50 13.86 -4.94
CA GLN A 263 22.76 14.93 -4.27
C GLN A 263 22.90 14.85 -2.75
N ALA A 264 22.78 13.66 -2.15
CA ALA A 264 22.99 13.45 -0.72
C ALA A 264 24.41 13.79 -0.27
N ARG A 265 25.44 13.43 -1.06
CA ARG A 265 26.85 13.76 -0.79
C ARG A 265 27.13 15.25 -0.89
N CYS A 266 26.66 15.91 -1.95
CA CYS A 266 26.79 17.36 -2.11
C CYS A 266 26.13 18.10 -0.96
N TRP A 267 24.94 17.67 -0.56
CA TRP A 267 24.23 18.21 0.61
C TRP A 267 25.06 18.04 1.88
N HIS A 268 25.53 16.83 2.18
CA HIS A 268 26.37 16.54 3.34
C HIS A 268 27.63 17.41 3.38
N GLN A 269 28.29 17.59 2.22
CA GLN A 269 29.48 18.41 2.09
C GLN A 269 29.19 19.90 2.26
N CYS A 270 28.05 20.41 1.77
CA CYS A 270 27.60 21.78 2.01
C CYS A 270 27.32 22.02 3.50
N CYS A 271 26.65 21.10 4.19
CA CYS A 271 26.40 21.19 5.63
C CYS A 271 27.70 21.19 6.45
N GLN A 272 28.71 20.41 6.05
CA GLN A 272 30.01 20.37 6.73
C GLN A 272 30.88 21.60 6.48
N LYS A 273 30.89 22.13 5.25
CA LYS A 273 31.81 23.21 4.87
C LYS A 273 31.35 24.60 5.30
N GLN A 274 30.05 24.85 5.45
CA GLN A 274 29.55 26.17 5.85
C GLN A 274 28.30 26.08 6.74
N PRO A 275 28.44 26.15 8.09
CA PRO A 275 27.30 26.15 9.01
C PRO A 275 26.42 27.41 8.93
N GLU A 276 26.83 28.44 8.15
CA GLU A 276 26.18 29.75 8.07
C GLU A 276 25.55 30.11 6.72
N VAL A 277 25.66 29.27 5.69
CA VAL A 277 24.99 29.52 4.39
C VAL A 277 23.51 29.76 4.65
N LYS A 278 23.00 30.86 4.08
CA LYS A 278 21.58 31.14 4.04
C LYS A 278 20.92 30.05 3.19
N LEU A 279 20.49 29.03 3.90
CA LEU A 279 19.63 27.93 3.52
C LEU A 279 18.36 28.38 2.76
N SER A 280 18.01 29.68 2.76
CA SER A 280 16.83 30.25 2.08
C SER A 280 16.80 30.00 0.58
N ASP A 281 17.94 30.07 -0.11
CA ASP A 281 17.92 30.16 -1.58
C ASP A 281 17.88 28.76 -2.24
N LEU A 282 18.32 27.73 -1.50
CA LEU A 282 18.24 26.31 -1.89
C LEU A 282 17.02 25.58 -1.31
N LEU A 283 16.39 26.10 -0.24
CA LEU A 283 15.22 25.50 0.41
C LEU A 283 13.88 26.12 0.05
N ALA A 284 13.82 27.31 -0.55
CA ALA A 284 12.54 27.95 -0.87
C ALA A 284 11.62 27.07 -1.73
N ALA A 285 12.17 26.14 -2.51
CA ALA A 285 11.41 25.17 -3.29
C ALA A 285 11.04 23.87 -2.55
N ALA A 286 11.64 23.60 -1.38
CA ALA A 286 11.55 22.30 -0.70
C ALA A 286 10.89 22.33 0.68
N LEU A 287 10.88 23.49 1.35
CA LEU A 287 10.21 23.69 2.63
C LEU A 287 9.15 24.79 2.46
N HIS A 288 7.91 24.48 2.81
CA HIS A 288 6.87 25.49 3.00
C HIS A 288 6.82 25.89 4.47
N ILE A 289 6.99 27.18 4.75
CA ILE A 289 6.99 27.73 6.11
C ILE A 289 5.98 28.87 6.13
N GLU A 290 4.94 28.74 6.96
CA GLU A 290 3.95 29.79 7.15
C GLU A 290 4.46 30.88 8.11
N ALA A 291 3.88 32.08 8.02
CA ALA A 291 4.25 33.18 8.90
C ALA A 291 3.92 32.84 10.37
N PRO A 292 4.87 33.02 11.31
CA PRO A 292 4.66 32.67 12.71
C PRO A 292 3.65 33.60 13.38
N ILE A 293 2.82 33.05 14.26
CA ILE A 293 1.83 33.77 15.06
C ILE A 293 2.35 33.84 16.51
N LEU A 294 2.17 35.01 17.16
CA LEU A 294 2.58 35.27 18.53
C LEU A 294 1.34 35.44 19.41
N GLU A 295 1.18 34.57 20.41
CA GLU A 295 0.06 34.61 21.35
C GLU A 295 0.56 34.70 22.80
N LYS A 296 -0.20 35.39 23.65
CA LYS A 296 0.15 35.58 25.06
C LYS A 296 -0.60 34.57 25.93
N VAL A 297 0.12 33.61 26.51
CA VAL A 297 -0.46 32.50 27.28
C VAL A 297 -0.52 32.78 28.79
N GLY A 298 0.29 33.72 29.30
CA GLY A 298 0.32 34.04 30.74
C GLY A 298 0.93 35.39 31.09
N ARG A 299 1.19 35.63 32.38
CA ARG A 299 1.85 36.88 32.86
C ARG A 299 3.27 37.03 32.31
N ASP A 300 4.03 35.93 32.25
CA ASP A 300 5.47 35.93 31.91
C ASP A 300 5.88 34.96 30.79
N ALA A 301 4.89 34.43 30.06
CA ALA A 301 5.10 33.49 28.95
C ALA A 301 4.44 34.00 27.66
N VAL A 302 5.19 33.89 26.57
CA VAL A 302 4.71 34.15 25.21
C VAL A 302 4.85 32.85 24.44
N GLU A 303 3.82 32.48 23.70
CA GLU A 303 3.79 31.34 22.80
C GLU A 303 3.99 31.82 21.36
N LEU A 304 4.79 31.07 20.63
CA LEU A 304 5.00 31.27 19.21
C LEU A 304 4.66 29.97 18.49
N SER A 305 3.84 30.04 17.46
CA SER A 305 3.45 28.91 16.64
C SER A 305 3.86 29.13 15.19
N CYS A 306 4.37 28.08 14.54
CA CYS A 306 4.65 28.09 13.11
C CYS A 306 4.44 26.69 12.51
N HIS A 307 3.89 26.67 11.30
CA HIS A 307 3.76 25.45 10.50
C HIS A 307 4.98 25.28 9.60
N ILE A 308 5.61 24.10 9.67
CA ILE A 308 6.75 23.74 8.82
C ILE A 308 6.39 22.45 8.08
N VAL A 309 6.39 22.52 6.75
CA VAL A 309 6.12 21.39 5.86
C VAL A 309 7.35 21.11 5.00
N ASP A 310 7.96 19.94 5.19
CA ASP A 310 9.00 19.42 4.30
C ASP A 310 8.36 18.69 3.14
N LEU A 311 8.34 19.33 1.97
CA LEU A 311 7.71 18.79 0.76
C LEU A 311 8.52 17.65 0.15
N GLN A 312 9.77 17.45 0.56
CA GLN A 312 10.70 16.50 -0.02
C GLN A 312 11.19 15.42 0.97
N PHE A 313 10.72 15.46 2.22
CA PHE A 313 10.99 14.48 3.28
C PHE A 313 12.49 14.23 3.53
N ARG A 314 13.29 15.31 3.57
CA ARG A 314 14.75 15.26 3.69
C ARG A 314 15.28 15.45 5.10
N MET A 315 14.45 15.92 6.03
CA MET A 315 14.87 16.30 7.39
C MET A 315 14.25 15.39 8.46
N SER A 316 15.08 14.82 9.34
CA SER A 316 14.63 13.93 10.43
C SER A 316 14.49 14.65 11.79
N GLY A 317 14.97 15.89 11.90
CA GLY A 317 14.80 16.73 13.08
C GLY A 317 15.10 18.20 12.77
N TYR A 318 14.57 19.12 13.58
CA TYR A 318 14.68 20.56 13.37
C TYR A 318 15.22 21.27 14.61
N VAL A 319 16.27 22.05 14.45
CA VAL A 319 16.73 23.03 15.43
C VAL A 319 16.29 24.39 14.95
N VAL A 320 15.47 25.07 15.75
CA VAL A 320 14.99 26.41 15.44
C VAL A 320 15.81 27.40 16.25
N GLU A 321 16.57 28.24 15.57
CA GLU A 321 17.27 29.38 16.16
C GLU A 321 16.46 30.64 15.89
N VAL A 322 16.15 31.39 16.94
CA VAL A 322 15.40 32.64 16.79
C VAL A 322 16.21 33.83 17.29
N LYS A 323 16.25 34.89 16.49
CA LYS A 323 17.02 36.12 16.74
C LYS A 323 16.12 37.36 16.64
N HIS A 324 16.33 38.30 17.56
CA HIS A 324 15.72 39.62 17.53
C HIS A 324 16.34 40.47 16.41
N CYS A 325 15.52 41.23 15.67
CA CYS A 325 15.99 42.05 14.54
C CYS A 325 16.32 43.51 14.90
N GLY A 326 16.29 43.92 16.17
CA GLY A 326 16.50 45.31 16.59
C GLY A 326 17.79 45.56 17.38
N GLY A 327 18.58 46.56 16.93
CA GLY A 327 19.62 47.27 17.70
C GLY A 327 21.06 46.69 17.65
N PRO A 328 22.10 47.54 17.79
CA PRO A 328 23.52 47.16 17.65
C PRO A 328 24.04 46.19 18.72
N ASP A 329 23.36 46.10 19.88
CA ASP A 329 23.65 45.09 20.89
C ASP A 329 22.78 43.85 20.65
N GLY A 330 23.22 43.03 19.70
CA GLY A 330 22.56 41.79 19.32
C GLY A 330 22.27 40.90 20.52
N ALA A 331 20.98 40.75 20.87
CA ALA A 331 20.54 39.79 21.87
C ALA A 331 21.06 38.39 21.51
N ALA A 332 21.60 37.67 22.50
CA ALA A 332 22.08 36.31 22.26
C ALA A 332 20.97 35.45 21.63
N PRO A 333 21.28 34.51 20.72
CA PRO A 333 20.28 33.66 20.09
C PRO A 333 19.57 32.79 21.12
N ALA A 334 18.27 32.59 20.96
CA ALA A 334 17.57 31.47 21.60
C ALA A 334 17.64 30.27 20.65
N ARG A 335 18.11 29.13 21.14
CA ARG A 335 18.12 27.86 20.40
C ARG A 335 17.07 26.95 21.03
N VAL A 336 16.08 26.54 20.25
CA VAL A 336 15.14 25.50 20.66
C VAL A 336 15.39 24.24 19.83
N TYR A 337 15.47 23.12 20.54
CA TYR A 337 15.64 21.79 19.97
C TYR A 337 14.28 21.13 19.84
N TYR A 338 13.89 20.75 18.63
CA TYR A 338 12.72 19.92 18.37
C TYR A 338 13.16 18.63 17.69
N ALA A 339 12.94 17.51 18.37
CA ALA A 339 13.16 16.17 17.83
C ALA A 339 11.86 15.39 18.03
N ARG A 340 11.31 14.81 16.95
CA ARG A 340 10.14 13.94 17.07
C ARG A 340 10.17 12.80 16.06
N THR A 341 9.53 11.71 16.48
CA THR A 341 9.53 10.37 15.89
C THR A 341 9.09 10.34 14.42
N VAL A 342 9.48 9.26 13.72
CA VAL A 342 9.33 9.00 12.27
C VAL A 342 7.89 9.20 11.73
N GLU A 343 6.89 9.15 12.62
CA GLU A 343 5.47 9.19 12.29
C GLU A 343 4.90 10.60 12.06
N GLN A 344 5.60 11.68 12.47
CA GLN A 344 5.12 13.06 12.31
C GLN A 344 5.97 13.84 11.29
N ARG A 345 5.71 13.59 10.00
CA ARG A 345 6.38 14.27 8.87
C ARG A 345 5.78 15.63 8.49
N LYS A 346 4.74 16.07 9.21
CA LYS A 346 4.20 17.43 9.18
C LYS A 346 4.34 18.00 10.59
N VAL A 347 5.07 19.10 10.73
CA VAL A 347 5.16 19.80 12.02
C VAL A 347 3.99 20.77 12.07
N GLU A 348 2.87 20.29 12.61
CA GLU A 348 1.63 21.08 12.68
C GLU A 348 1.65 22.12 13.78
N LEU A 349 2.48 21.98 14.82
CA LEU A 349 2.60 23.02 15.84
C LEU A 349 3.93 22.83 16.56
N VAL A 350 4.80 23.83 16.52
CA VAL A 350 5.92 23.90 17.46
C VAL A 350 5.57 24.92 18.51
N GLU A 351 5.21 24.44 19.70
CA GLU A 351 4.92 25.29 20.86
C GLU A 351 6.24 25.65 21.56
N PHE A 352 6.51 26.96 21.67
CA PHE A 352 7.68 27.47 22.36
C PHE A 352 7.26 28.26 23.60
N LEU A 353 7.57 27.73 24.79
CA LEU A 353 7.44 28.48 26.05
C LEU A 353 8.79 29.07 26.43
N VAL A 354 8.96 30.38 26.28
CA VAL A 354 10.21 31.06 26.69
C VAL A 354 9.92 32.08 27.80
N PRO A 355 10.58 31.97 28.97
CA PRO A 355 10.45 32.95 30.04
C PRO A 355 10.94 34.33 29.58
N ARG A 356 10.24 35.38 29.98
CA ARG A 356 10.50 36.76 29.52
C ARG A 356 11.88 37.32 29.91
N VAL A 357 12.61 36.66 30.81
CA VAL A 357 13.78 37.23 31.48
C VAL A 357 14.96 36.25 31.47
N ARG A 358 16.11 36.68 30.92
CA ARG A 358 17.40 36.00 31.15
C ARG A 358 17.94 36.34 32.53
N SER A 359 18.85 35.52 33.06
CA SER A 359 19.67 35.86 34.23
C SER A 359 20.49 37.16 34.06
N SER A 360 20.61 37.68 32.83
CA SER A 360 21.22 38.97 32.49
C SER A 360 20.26 40.17 32.48
N GLY A 361 18.96 40.00 32.78
CA GLY A 361 17.98 41.08 32.86
C GLY A 361 17.47 41.66 31.52
N GLN A 362 17.97 41.20 30.38
CA GLN A 362 17.47 41.61 29.06
C GLN A 362 16.24 40.79 28.64
N ALA A 363 15.20 41.49 28.15
CA ALA A 363 14.00 40.90 27.58
C ALA A 363 14.32 40.27 26.21
N VAL A 364 13.98 38.99 26.02
CA VAL A 364 14.29 38.26 24.78
C VAL A 364 13.20 38.42 23.72
N TRP A 365 11.93 38.63 24.14
CA TRP A 365 10.76 38.70 23.25
C TRP A 365 9.78 39.82 23.67
N GLN A 366 9.32 40.62 22.72
CA GLN A 366 8.33 41.70 22.83
C GLN A 366 7.26 41.54 21.74
N GLN A 367 6.00 41.80 22.10
CA GLN A 367 4.87 41.70 21.17
C GLN A 367 4.92 42.87 20.16
N GLY A 368 4.78 42.56 18.86
CA GLY A 368 4.81 43.55 17.78
C GLY A 368 6.20 43.77 17.14
N GLU A 369 7.26 43.20 17.72
CA GLU A 369 8.61 43.25 17.15
C GLU A 369 8.82 42.19 16.05
N ARG A 370 9.69 42.50 15.09
CA ARG A 370 10.05 41.57 14.02
C ARG A 370 11.20 40.68 14.46
N TYR A 371 11.01 39.38 14.27
CA TYR A 371 12.00 38.37 14.58
C TYR A 371 12.45 37.62 13.33
N LYS A 372 13.72 37.21 13.31
CA LYS A 372 14.25 36.38 12.26
C LYS A 372 14.46 34.97 12.78
N PHE A 373 13.90 34.02 12.05
CA PHE A 373 14.00 32.59 12.31
C PHE A 373 15.06 32.01 11.39
N ARG A 374 15.88 31.10 11.94
CA ARG A 374 16.79 30.26 11.18
C ARG A 374 16.53 28.82 11.61
N ILE A 375 16.01 28.03 10.68
CA ILE A 375 15.82 26.59 10.89
C ILE A 375 17.09 25.88 10.42
N ARG A 376 17.66 25.06 11.28
CA ARG A 376 18.75 24.12 10.97
C ARG A 376 18.22 22.72 11.23
N GLY A 377 18.00 21.92 10.20
CA GLY A 377 17.63 20.53 10.46
C GLY A 377 18.84 19.61 10.50
N CYS A 378 18.69 18.49 11.20
CA CYS A 378 19.64 17.39 11.19
C CYS A 378 19.14 16.32 10.23
N CYS A 379 20.04 15.86 9.35
CA CYS A 379 19.85 14.59 8.66
C CYS A 379 20.46 13.51 9.57
N GLU A 380 19.63 12.75 10.28
CA GLU A 380 20.15 11.59 11.01
C GLU A 380 20.72 10.59 9.99
N ARG A 381 22.02 10.32 10.13
CA ARG A 381 22.65 9.19 9.48
C ARG A 381 22.09 7.96 10.20
N ARG A 382 21.19 7.18 9.58
CA ARG A 382 20.96 5.81 10.06
C ARG A 382 22.34 5.15 10.06
N LEU A 383 22.83 4.81 11.26
CA LEU A 383 24.04 4.01 11.42
C LEU A 383 23.82 2.75 10.59
N ALA A 384 24.74 2.48 9.66
CA ALA A 384 24.74 1.22 8.95
C ALA A 384 24.74 0.08 9.98
N PRO A 385 23.95 -0.99 9.78
CA PRO A 385 24.01 -2.14 10.67
C PRO A 385 25.43 -2.73 10.69
N ASP A 386 25.78 -3.30 11.84
CA ASP A 386 27.07 -3.84 12.23
C ASP A 386 27.71 -4.74 11.13
N PRO A 387 28.98 -4.53 10.74
CA PRO A 387 29.69 -5.33 9.72
C PRO A 387 29.85 -6.83 10.03
N GLY A 388 29.32 -7.34 11.14
CA GLY A 388 29.26 -8.78 11.48
C GLY A 388 28.35 -9.66 10.60
N ALA A 389 27.61 -9.10 9.64
CA ALA A 389 26.66 -9.84 8.79
C ALA A 389 27.27 -10.69 7.66
N VAL A 390 28.57 -11.02 7.71
CA VAL A 390 29.31 -11.74 6.64
C VAL A 390 29.13 -13.27 6.69
N ARG A 391 28.12 -13.81 7.39
CA ARG A 391 27.77 -15.25 7.40
C ARG A 391 26.40 -15.57 6.80
N GLN A 392 25.96 -14.85 5.77
CA GLN A 392 24.59 -14.97 5.27
C GLN A 392 24.41 -15.40 3.81
N ALA A 393 25.45 -15.63 2.99
CA ALA A 393 25.26 -16.05 1.60
C ALA A 393 24.36 -17.30 1.43
N SER A 394 24.51 -18.31 2.30
CA SER A 394 23.70 -19.55 2.24
C SER A 394 22.27 -19.40 2.77
N ARG A 395 21.99 -18.41 3.65
CA ARG A 395 20.62 -18.05 4.06
C ARG A 395 19.95 -17.12 3.02
N ARG A 396 20.72 -16.26 2.37
CA ARG A 396 20.28 -15.32 1.33
C ARG A 396 19.79 -16.04 0.07
N SER A 397 20.50 -17.05 -0.41
CA SER A 397 20.01 -17.88 -1.51
C SER A 397 18.73 -18.63 -1.15
N LYS A 398 18.52 -18.99 0.12
CA LYS A 398 17.27 -19.60 0.60
C LYS A 398 16.12 -18.61 0.75
N GLU A 399 16.37 -17.32 0.97
CA GLU A 399 15.33 -16.29 1.07
C GLU A 399 14.92 -15.74 -0.31
N LEU A 400 15.87 -15.57 -1.23
CA LEU A 400 15.55 -15.33 -2.63
C LEU A 400 14.81 -16.55 -3.22
N ALA A 401 15.27 -17.76 -2.90
CA ALA A 401 14.54 -18.98 -3.25
C ALA A 401 13.23 -19.13 -2.48
N SER A 402 13.05 -18.60 -1.26
CA SER A 402 11.75 -18.64 -0.58
C SER A 402 10.76 -17.71 -1.26
N ILE A 403 11.19 -16.61 -1.87
CA ILE A 403 10.32 -15.78 -2.71
C ILE A 403 9.89 -16.55 -3.97
N GLU A 404 10.75 -17.42 -4.51
CA GLU A 404 10.47 -18.30 -5.66
C GLU A 404 9.64 -19.54 -5.28
N GLU A 405 9.93 -20.23 -4.18
CA GLU A 405 9.14 -21.37 -3.65
C GLU A 405 7.76 -20.89 -3.13
N GLU A 406 7.65 -19.63 -2.68
CA GLU A 406 6.38 -19.01 -2.29
C GLU A 406 5.53 -18.53 -3.47
N GLU A 407 5.96 -18.77 -4.72
CA GLU A 407 5.09 -18.73 -5.91
C GLU A 407 3.90 -19.68 -5.76
N GLU A 408 3.98 -20.75 -4.97
CA GLU A 408 2.85 -21.64 -4.70
C GLU A 408 1.77 -21.03 -3.78
N GLY A 409 2.08 -19.91 -3.10
CA GLY A 409 1.20 -19.29 -2.10
C GLY A 409 0.48 -18.02 -2.56
N TYR A 410 0.92 -17.37 -3.63
CA TYR A 410 0.11 -16.42 -4.40
C TYR A 410 -0.38 -17.20 -5.64
N PRO A 411 -1.63 -17.03 -6.09
CA PRO A 411 -2.14 -17.76 -7.26
C PRO A 411 -1.29 -17.58 -8.51
#